data_AF-A0A8I2B376-F1
#
_entry.id   AF-A0A8I2B376-F1
#
_cell.length_a   1.000
_cell.length_b   1.000
_cell.length_c   1.000
_cell.angle_alpha   90.00
_cell.angle_beta   90.00
_cell.angle_gamma   90.00
#
_symmetry.space_group_name_H-M   'P 1'
#
loop_
_entity.id
_entity.type
_entity.pdbx_description
1 polymer ?
#
loop_
_entity_poly.entity_id
_entity_poly.type
_entity_poly.pdbx_seq_one_letter_code
_entity_poly.pdbx_strand_id
1 'polypeptide(L)'
;MTELGTLFPACRTLLGVPEFDALCQAHALTAEPAASAAAQLIALLQQQEADSPWLADLAELEWAIEQAVQATPSPAFDLAALQALSADEYADLVFTPTPGMSLIQSDFAVLALYQQVLAPQEGSVLELEQPCQLAVVPRNGQAALLPLDDFAFVLLAHFEQGGTLGQVQAMDPSQLLPALIEQGLLCGFTLAR
;
A
#
# COMPACT_ATOMS: atom_id res chain seq x y z
N MET A 1 25.81 7.24 -5.06
CA MET A 1 24.59 7.83 -5.63
C MET A 1 23.67 6.70 -6.13
N THR A 2 23.57 5.60 -5.37
CA THR A 2 23.14 4.28 -5.89
C THR A 2 21.95 3.69 -5.14
N GLU A 3 21.43 4.37 -4.11
CA GLU A 3 20.35 3.82 -3.27
C GLU A 3 18.95 3.98 -3.91
N LEU A 4 18.65 5.10 -4.57
CA LEU A 4 17.31 5.29 -5.17
C LEU A 4 17.04 4.29 -6.31
N GLY A 5 18.03 4.00 -7.15
CA GLY A 5 17.86 3.05 -8.26
C GLY A 5 17.60 1.61 -7.82
N THR A 6 17.90 1.26 -6.57
CA THR A 6 17.54 -0.04 -5.98
C THR A 6 16.17 -0.03 -5.33
N LEU A 7 15.67 1.14 -4.88
CA LEU A 7 14.35 1.29 -4.28
C LEU A 7 13.24 1.39 -5.35
N PHE A 8 13.57 1.81 -6.58
CA PHE A 8 12.61 2.00 -7.67
C PHE A 8 12.97 1.23 -8.96
N PRO A 9 13.18 -0.09 -8.91
CA PRO A 9 13.61 -0.89 -10.06
C PRO A 9 12.64 -0.85 -11.25
N ALA A 10 11.33 -0.84 -11.03
CA ALA A 10 10.33 -0.81 -12.09
C ALA A 10 10.27 0.57 -12.75
N CYS A 11 10.24 1.65 -11.97
CA CYS A 11 10.31 3.02 -12.51
C CYS A 11 11.58 3.24 -13.33
N ARG A 12 12.74 2.78 -12.83
CA ARG A 12 14.03 2.86 -13.54
C ARG A 12 14.04 2.04 -14.82
N THR A 13 13.36 0.90 -14.86
CA THR A 13 13.25 0.06 -16.05
C THR A 13 12.38 0.70 -17.12
N LEU A 14 11.26 1.32 -16.73
CA LEU A 14 10.32 1.94 -17.66
C LEU A 14 10.81 3.28 -18.21
N LEU A 15 11.43 4.11 -17.37
CA LEU A 15 12.02 5.38 -17.81
C LEU A 15 13.30 5.18 -18.64
N GLY A 16 14.04 4.11 -18.37
CA GLY A 16 15.43 3.97 -18.81
C GLY A 16 16.40 4.56 -17.78
N VAL A 17 17.61 3.99 -17.76
CA VAL A 17 18.67 4.38 -16.81
C VAL A 17 19.08 5.85 -16.96
N PRO A 18 19.34 6.40 -18.17
CA PRO A 18 19.76 7.79 -18.31
C PRO A 18 18.73 8.79 -17.77
N GLU A 19 17.46 8.58 -18.11
CA GLU A 19 16.33 9.43 -17.73
C GLU A 19 16.10 9.36 -16.21
N PHE A 20 16.12 8.15 -15.63
CA PHE A 20 15.99 7.96 -14.19
C PHE A 20 17.15 8.57 -13.40
N ASP A 21 18.39 8.43 -13.88
CA ASP A 21 19.58 9.00 -13.23
C ASP A 21 19.56 10.53 -13.28
N ALA A 22 19.10 11.12 -14.39
CA ALA A 22 18.90 12.56 -14.50
C ALA A 22 17.84 13.05 -13.51
N LEU A 23 16.76 12.29 -13.34
CA LEU A 23 15.68 12.60 -12.40
C LEU A 23 16.17 12.52 -10.94
N CYS A 24 16.96 11.51 -10.58
CA CYS A 24 17.61 11.42 -9.27
C CYS A 24 18.60 12.57 -8.99
N GLN A 25 19.34 13.01 -10.01
CA GLN A 25 20.25 14.15 -9.90
C GLN A 25 19.50 15.46 -9.69
N ALA A 26 18.40 15.68 -10.41
CA ALA A 26 17.53 16.83 -10.21
C ALA A 26 16.97 16.85 -8.78
N HIS A 27 16.53 15.70 -8.27
CA HIS A 27 16.08 15.54 -6.89
C HIS A 27 17.16 15.94 -5.86
N ALA A 28 18.41 15.48 -6.02
CA ALA A 28 19.49 15.80 -5.09
C ALA A 28 19.77 17.31 -4.94
N LEU A 29 19.40 18.11 -5.94
CA LEU A 29 19.57 19.56 -5.94
C LEU A 29 18.41 20.30 -5.25
N THR A 30 17.23 19.69 -5.17
CA THR A 30 16.01 20.30 -4.60
C THR A 30 15.69 19.79 -3.20
N ALA A 31 16.54 18.92 -2.64
CA ALA A 31 16.12 18.11 -1.51
C ALA A 31 15.93 18.90 -0.20
N GLU A 32 14.72 18.82 0.38
CA GLU A 32 14.48 19.34 1.73
C GLU A 32 15.09 18.39 2.77
N PRO A 33 15.69 18.91 3.85
CA PRO A 33 16.43 18.08 4.81
C PRO A 33 15.56 17.15 5.67
N ALA A 34 14.22 17.26 5.61
CA ALA A 34 13.29 16.51 6.47
C ALA A 34 12.60 15.33 5.79
N ALA A 35 12.45 15.34 4.46
CA ALA A 35 11.75 14.28 3.73
C ALA A 35 12.73 13.19 3.26
N SER A 36 12.30 11.93 3.21
CA SER A 36 13.13 10.87 2.63
C SER A 36 13.36 11.14 1.14
N ALA A 37 14.50 10.70 0.61
CA ALA A 37 14.81 10.85 -0.81
C ALA A 37 13.74 10.19 -1.72
N ALA A 38 13.16 9.07 -1.26
CA ALA A 38 12.06 8.39 -1.91
C ALA A 38 10.77 9.23 -2.00
N ALA A 39 10.33 9.83 -0.88
CA ALA A 39 9.13 10.66 -0.86
C ALA A 39 9.23 11.88 -1.78
N GLN A 40 10.42 12.46 -1.88
CA GLN A 40 10.68 13.60 -2.74
C GLN A 40 10.77 13.22 -4.22
N LEU A 41 11.30 12.05 -4.54
CA LEU A 41 11.26 11.49 -5.89
C LEU A 41 9.81 11.34 -6.37
N ILE A 42 8.97 10.74 -5.52
CA ILE A 42 7.53 10.59 -5.78
C ILE A 42 6.89 11.96 -6.00
N ALA A 43 7.14 12.94 -5.13
CA ALA A 43 6.59 14.29 -5.28
C ALA A 43 7.03 14.96 -6.60
N LEU A 44 8.28 14.74 -7.04
CA LEU A 44 8.76 15.25 -8.31
C LEU A 44 8.08 14.55 -9.50
N LEU A 45 7.84 13.23 -9.42
CA LEU A 45 7.08 12.49 -10.42
C LEU A 45 5.63 12.95 -10.50
N GLN A 46 4.99 13.24 -9.36
CA GLN A 46 3.63 13.80 -9.31
C GLN A 46 3.55 15.20 -9.96
N GLN A 47 4.61 16.00 -9.85
CA GLN A 47 4.69 17.32 -10.48
C GLN A 47 4.99 17.26 -11.98
N GLN A 48 5.55 16.15 -12.46
CA GLN A 48 5.77 15.94 -13.88
C GLN A 48 4.44 15.50 -14.52
N GLU A 49 3.63 16.48 -14.94
CA GLU A 49 2.35 16.26 -15.66
C GLU A 49 2.52 15.65 -17.09
N ALA A 50 3.60 14.92 -17.36
CA ALA A 50 3.85 14.33 -18.67
C ALA A 50 3.03 13.04 -18.89
N ASP A 51 3.04 12.53 -20.12
CA ASP A 51 2.28 11.39 -20.71
C ASP A 51 2.20 10.07 -19.89
N SER A 52 2.81 10.00 -18.71
CA SER A 52 2.90 8.84 -17.83
C SER A 52 2.44 9.14 -16.38
N PRO A 53 1.19 9.56 -16.15
CA PRO A 53 0.68 9.87 -14.80
C PRO A 53 0.78 8.68 -13.82
N TRP A 54 0.71 7.44 -14.35
CA TRP A 54 0.86 6.19 -13.60
C TRP A 54 2.25 5.98 -12.98
N LEU A 55 3.26 6.76 -13.37
CA LEU A 55 4.63 6.58 -12.91
C LEU A 55 4.81 7.01 -11.44
N ALA A 56 4.08 8.05 -11.01
CA ALA A 56 4.05 8.45 -9.62
C ALA A 56 3.42 7.36 -8.75
N ASP A 57 2.26 6.84 -9.15
CA ASP A 57 1.56 5.75 -8.48
C ASP A 57 2.41 4.46 -8.42
N LEU A 58 3.17 4.16 -9.48
CA LEU A 58 4.12 3.05 -9.48
C LEU A 58 5.24 3.28 -8.47
N ALA A 59 5.79 4.50 -8.38
CA ALA A 59 6.81 4.83 -7.40
C ALA A 59 6.27 4.75 -5.96
N GLU A 60 5.01 5.15 -5.72
CA GLU A 60 4.35 4.97 -4.43
C GLU A 60 4.25 3.49 -4.04
N LEU A 61 3.88 2.62 -4.98
CA LEU A 61 3.87 1.18 -4.78
C LEU A 61 5.27 0.64 -4.42
N GLU A 62 6.30 0.98 -5.19
CA GLU A 62 7.67 0.52 -4.92
C GLU A 62 8.17 0.99 -3.55
N TRP A 63 7.88 2.23 -3.18
CA TRP A 63 8.24 2.74 -1.87
C TRP A 63 7.46 2.08 -0.72
N ALA A 64 6.16 1.81 -0.91
CA ALA A 64 5.37 1.06 0.06
C ALA A 64 5.92 -0.36 0.28
N ILE A 65 6.42 -1.01 -0.78
CA ILE A 65 7.07 -2.32 -0.69
C ILE A 65 8.33 -2.25 0.17
N GLU A 66 9.19 -1.26 -0.08
CA GLU A 66 10.42 -1.06 0.69
C GLU A 66 10.14 -0.78 2.17
N GLN A 67 9.12 0.02 2.47
CA GLN A 67 8.69 0.29 3.84
C GLN A 67 8.14 -0.98 4.51
N ALA A 68 7.33 -1.77 3.81
CA ALA A 68 6.79 -3.03 4.35
C ALA A 68 7.89 -4.08 4.61
N VAL A 69 8.91 -4.16 3.75
CA VAL A 69 10.08 -5.03 3.96
C VAL A 69 10.83 -4.67 5.24
N GLN A 70 10.94 -3.37 5.54
CA GLN A 70 11.64 -2.84 6.71
C GLN A 70 10.76 -2.75 7.98
N ALA A 71 9.47 -3.01 7.86
CA ALA A 71 8.53 -2.89 8.97
C ALA A 71 8.83 -3.90 10.08
N THR A 72 8.63 -3.46 11.33
CA THR A 72 8.77 -4.35 12.48
C THR A 72 7.61 -5.35 12.49
N PRO A 73 7.85 -6.67 12.70
CA PRO A 73 6.78 -7.66 12.77
C PRO A 73 5.75 -7.30 13.85
N SER A 74 4.48 -7.43 13.48
CA SER A 74 3.36 -7.26 14.41
C SER A 74 3.02 -8.58 15.11
N PRO A 75 2.52 -8.55 16.36
CA PRO A 75 1.91 -9.73 16.96
C PRO A 75 0.73 -10.24 16.13
N ALA A 76 0.44 -11.55 16.28
CA ALA A 76 -0.72 -12.17 15.68
C ALA A 76 -2.03 -11.65 16.30
N PHE A 77 -3.08 -11.58 15.49
CA PHE A 77 -4.40 -11.15 15.93
C PHE A 77 -4.97 -12.11 16.99
N ASP A 78 -5.43 -11.58 18.12
CA ASP A 78 -6.05 -12.39 19.18
C ASP A 78 -7.53 -12.64 18.89
N LEU A 79 -7.79 -13.71 18.13
CA LEU A 79 -9.17 -14.15 17.83
C LEU A 79 -9.94 -14.57 19.08
N ALA A 80 -9.28 -15.11 20.10
CA ALA A 80 -9.94 -15.55 21.32
C ALA A 80 -10.46 -14.35 22.12
N ALA A 81 -9.68 -13.26 22.18
CA ALA A 81 -10.14 -12.01 22.78
C ALA A 81 -11.35 -11.42 22.05
N LEU A 82 -11.37 -11.45 20.71
CA LEU A 82 -12.51 -10.95 19.92
C LEU A 82 -13.78 -11.76 20.19
N GLN A 83 -13.66 -13.09 20.24
CA GLN A 83 -14.79 -13.99 20.51
C GLN A 83 -15.35 -13.88 21.94
N ALA A 84 -14.58 -13.34 22.88
CA ALA A 84 -14.99 -13.15 24.26
C ALA A 84 -15.89 -11.91 24.47
N LEU A 85 -15.98 -11.01 23.48
CA LEU A 85 -16.80 -9.81 23.53
C LEU A 85 -18.30 -10.13 23.43
N SER A 86 -19.11 -9.35 24.15
CA SER A 86 -20.57 -9.36 24.03
C SER A 86 -21.02 -8.66 22.74
N ALA A 87 -22.21 -9.01 22.24
CA ALA A 87 -22.75 -8.44 21.00
C ALA A 87 -22.87 -6.90 21.05
N ASP A 88 -23.13 -6.33 22.23
CA ASP A 88 -23.26 -4.89 22.42
C ASP A 88 -21.92 -4.16 22.25
N GLU A 89 -20.79 -4.83 22.49
CA GLU A 89 -19.44 -4.26 22.35
C GLU A 89 -18.94 -4.23 20.90
N TYR A 90 -19.57 -4.98 19.98
CA TYR A 90 -19.12 -5.06 18.59
C TYR A 90 -19.21 -3.72 17.87
N ALA A 91 -20.21 -2.88 18.18
CA ALA A 91 -20.38 -1.58 17.55
C ALA A 91 -19.24 -0.61 17.88
N ASP A 92 -18.62 -0.78 19.05
CA ASP A 92 -17.55 0.08 19.57
C ASP A 92 -16.15 -0.43 19.22
N LEU A 93 -16.04 -1.57 18.51
CA LEU A 93 -14.77 -2.12 18.08
C LEU A 93 -14.06 -1.18 17.10
N VAL A 94 -12.82 -0.83 17.40
CA VAL A 94 -11.88 -0.19 16.48
C VAL A 94 -10.81 -1.21 16.17
N PHE A 95 -10.80 -1.72 14.94
CA PHE A 95 -9.75 -2.64 14.49
C PHE A 95 -8.45 -1.88 14.23
N THR A 96 -7.33 -2.53 14.52
CA THR A 96 -5.99 -2.00 14.29
C THR A 96 -5.42 -2.62 13.01
N PRO A 97 -5.23 -1.83 11.94
CA PRO A 97 -4.50 -2.28 10.76
C PRO A 97 -3.07 -2.68 11.09
N THR A 98 -2.52 -3.63 10.33
CA THR A 98 -1.16 -4.12 10.57
C THR A 98 -0.13 -2.98 10.42
N PRO A 99 0.72 -2.72 11.44
CA PRO A 99 1.76 -1.70 11.37
C PRO A 99 2.69 -1.90 10.16
N GLY A 100 2.98 -0.83 9.43
CA GLY A 100 3.80 -0.88 8.21
C GLY A 100 3.05 -1.38 6.97
N MET A 101 1.74 -1.61 7.08
CA MET A 101 0.87 -1.73 5.91
C MET A 101 0.72 -0.36 5.22
N SER A 102 0.46 -0.38 3.92
CA SER A 102 0.03 0.81 3.17
C SER A 102 -1.10 0.45 2.22
N LEU A 103 -2.11 1.32 2.13
CA LEU A 103 -3.17 1.24 1.14
C LEU A 103 -2.79 2.08 -0.08
N ILE A 104 -2.85 1.48 -1.26
CA ILE A 104 -2.61 2.15 -2.55
C ILE A 104 -3.87 2.08 -3.37
N GLN A 105 -4.27 3.22 -3.94
CA GLN A 105 -5.32 3.33 -4.94
C GLN A 105 -4.75 4.08 -6.13
N SER A 106 -5.00 3.57 -7.33
CA SER A 106 -4.57 4.19 -8.59
C SER A 106 -5.67 4.04 -9.63
N ASP A 107 -5.80 5.04 -10.51
CA ASP A 107 -6.64 4.95 -11.70
C ASP A 107 -6.03 4.04 -12.78
N PHE A 108 -4.82 3.53 -12.55
CA PHE A 108 -4.06 2.69 -13.45
C PHE A 108 -3.74 1.32 -12.84
N ALA A 109 -3.43 0.35 -13.70
CA ALA A 109 -3.13 -1.03 -13.32
C ALA A 109 -1.71 -1.20 -12.75
N VAL A 110 -1.31 -0.34 -11.81
CA VAL A 110 0.08 -0.22 -11.33
C VAL A 110 0.62 -1.51 -10.71
N LEU A 111 -0.22 -2.29 -10.04
CA LEU A 111 0.18 -3.60 -9.52
C LEU A 111 0.55 -4.57 -10.65
N ALA A 112 -0.28 -4.64 -11.69
CA ALA A 112 -0.03 -5.52 -12.83
C ALA A 112 1.17 -5.03 -13.65
N LEU A 113 1.31 -3.71 -13.81
CA LEU A 113 2.48 -3.08 -14.42
C LEU A 113 3.78 -3.45 -13.68
N TYR A 114 3.80 -3.27 -12.36
CA TYR A 114 4.94 -3.62 -11.51
C TYR A 114 5.35 -5.09 -11.69
N GLN A 115 4.37 -6.00 -11.60
CA GLN A 115 4.61 -7.44 -11.77
C GLN A 115 5.13 -7.78 -13.17
N GLN A 116 4.58 -7.17 -14.22
CA GLN A 116 5.02 -7.41 -15.59
C GLN A 116 6.43 -6.87 -15.85
N VAL A 117 6.80 -5.73 -15.28
CA VAL A 117 8.15 -5.17 -15.43
C VAL A 117 9.20 -6.05 -14.76
N LEU A 118 8.90 -6.56 -13.55
CA LEU A 118 9.85 -7.40 -12.82
C LEU A 118 9.88 -8.86 -13.30
N ALA A 119 8.78 -9.37 -13.83
CA ALA A 119 8.69 -10.72 -14.37
C ALA A 119 7.95 -10.76 -15.72
N PRO A 120 8.59 -10.28 -16.81
CA PRO A 120 7.96 -10.20 -18.13
C PRO A 120 7.43 -11.56 -18.60
N GLN A 121 6.15 -11.60 -19.00
CA GLN A 121 5.52 -12.77 -19.59
C GLN A 121 5.28 -12.54 -21.08
N GLU A 122 5.71 -13.48 -21.91
CA GLU A 122 5.51 -13.41 -23.36
C GLU A 122 4.01 -13.44 -23.70
N GLY A 123 3.56 -12.49 -24.54
CA GLY A 123 2.17 -12.42 -24.99
C GLY A 123 1.18 -11.81 -23.99
N SER A 124 1.64 -11.32 -22.83
CA SER A 124 0.79 -10.58 -21.89
C SER A 124 0.50 -9.18 -22.44
N VAL A 125 -0.79 -8.86 -22.56
CA VAL A 125 -1.26 -7.51 -22.86
C VAL A 125 -1.77 -6.90 -21.55
N LEU A 126 -1.21 -5.76 -21.18
CA LEU A 126 -1.64 -5.00 -20.01
C LEU A 126 -2.55 -3.85 -20.43
N GLU A 127 -3.76 -3.84 -19.88
CA GLU A 127 -4.65 -2.69 -19.95
C GLU A 127 -4.28 -1.74 -18.81
N LEU A 128 -3.55 -0.67 -19.16
CA LEU A 128 -2.98 0.24 -18.17
C LEU A 128 -4.04 1.13 -17.51
N GLU A 129 -5.09 1.52 -18.24
CA GLU A 129 -6.20 2.36 -17.76
C GLU A 129 -7.27 1.57 -16.99
N GLN A 130 -6.83 0.56 -16.25
CA GLN A 130 -7.68 -0.24 -15.38
C GLN A 130 -7.37 0.14 -13.92
N PRO A 131 -8.28 0.82 -13.21
CA PRO A 131 -8.07 1.19 -11.82
C PRO A 131 -7.78 -0.02 -10.93
N CYS A 132 -6.94 0.18 -9.92
CA CYS A 132 -6.64 -0.85 -8.94
C CYS A 132 -6.55 -0.27 -7.52
N GLN A 133 -6.86 -1.15 -6.57
CA GLN A 133 -6.72 -0.91 -5.14
C GLN A 133 -5.98 -2.10 -4.54
N LEU A 134 -5.06 -1.84 -3.63
CA LEU A 134 -4.31 -2.90 -2.96
C LEU A 134 -3.83 -2.47 -1.58
N ALA A 135 -3.55 -3.48 -0.76
CA ALA A 135 -2.72 -3.33 0.42
C ALA A 135 -1.32 -3.90 0.16
N VAL A 136 -0.31 -3.14 0.56
CA VAL A 136 1.06 -3.62 0.72
C VAL A 136 1.25 -3.98 2.18
N VAL A 137 1.47 -5.27 2.47
CA VAL A 137 1.46 -5.79 3.85
C VAL A 137 2.80 -6.42 4.21
N PRO A 138 3.39 -6.07 5.37
CA PRO A 138 4.64 -6.66 5.81
C PRO A 138 4.51 -8.15 6.17
N ARG A 139 5.51 -8.94 5.73
CA ARG A 139 5.61 -10.39 5.91
C ARG A 139 7.06 -10.81 6.15
N ASN A 140 7.51 -10.75 7.41
CA ASN A 140 8.81 -11.30 7.83
C ASN A 140 9.99 -10.91 6.90
N GLY A 141 10.16 -9.62 6.63
CA GLY A 141 11.21 -9.12 5.72
C GLY A 141 10.86 -9.19 4.23
N GLN A 142 9.58 -9.42 3.90
CA GLN A 142 9.01 -9.33 2.56
C GLN A 142 7.75 -8.45 2.59
N ALA A 143 7.30 -8.01 1.41
CA ALA A 143 6.01 -7.38 1.23
C ALA A 143 5.05 -8.32 0.48
N ALA A 144 3.85 -8.51 1.01
CA ALA A 144 2.74 -9.11 0.28
C ALA A 144 1.93 -8.01 -0.40
N LEU A 145 1.63 -8.19 -1.68
CA LEU A 145 0.78 -7.30 -2.48
C LEU A 145 -0.59 -7.94 -2.62
N LEU A 146 -1.58 -7.39 -1.93
CA LEU A 146 -2.93 -7.95 -1.86
C LEU A 146 -3.91 -7.02 -2.58
N PRO A 147 -4.42 -7.39 -3.78
CA PRO A 147 -5.51 -6.67 -4.40
C PRO A 147 -6.72 -6.63 -3.48
N LEU A 148 -7.38 -5.48 -3.43
CA LEU A 148 -8.59 -5.26 -2.63
C LEU A 148 -9.76 -4.93 -3.54
N ASP A 149 -10.96 -5.31 -3.11
CA ASP A 149 -12.18 -4.70 -3.63
C ASP A 149 -12.45 -3.35 -2.93
N ASP A 150 -13.35 -2.57 -3.53
CA ASP A 150 -13.72 -1.24 -3.02
C ASP A 150 -14.15 -1.26 -1.55
N PHE A 151 -14.86 -2.31 -1.14
CA PHE A 151 -15.40 -2.37 0.23
C PHE A 151 -14.30 -2.69 1.24
N ALA A 152 -13.41 -3.64 0.96
CA ALA A 152 -12.25 -3.95 1.78
C ALA A 152 -11.31 -2.74 1.90
N PHE A 153 -11.07 -2.02 0.80
CA PHE A 153 -10.25 -0.81 0.79
C PHE A 153 -10.84 0.29 1.70
N VAL A 154 -12.12 0.63 1.50
CA VAL A 154 -12.81 1.65 2.31
C VAL A 154 -12.84 1.25 3.79
N LEU A 155 -13.07 -0.04 4.08
CA LEU A 155 -13.12 -0.55 5.45
C LEU A 155 -11.76 -0.45 6.15
N LEU A 156 -10.67 -0.80 5.47
CA LEU A 156 -9.33 -0.65 6.03
C LEU A 156 -8.96 0.82 6.23
N ALA A 157 -9.27 1.69 5.26
CA ALA A 157 -9.05 3.13 5.38
C ALA A 157 -9.84 3.75 6.55
N HIS A 158 -11.06 3.26 6.81
CA HIS A 158 -11.86 3.64 7.96
C HIS A 158 -11.19 3.26 9.29
N PHE A 159 -10.60 2.06 9.36
CA PHE A 159 -9.86 1.61 10.55
C PHE A 159 -8.53 2.34 10.74
N GLU A 160 -7.81 2.72 9.67
CA GLU A 160 -6.61 3.57 9.76
C GLU A 160 -6.92 4.94 10.39
N GLN A 161 -8.16 5.42 10.23
CA GLN A 161 -8.63 6.68 10.83
C GLN A 161 -9.19 6.50 12.26
N GLY A 162 -9.16 5.27 12.81
CA GLY A 162 -9.68 4.95 14.14
C GLY A 162 -11.21 4.87 14.20
N GLY A 163 -11.87 4.68 13.07
CA GLY A 163 -13.31 4.52 13.01
C GLY A 163 -13.80 3.22 13.66
N THR A 164 -15.00 3.24 14.24
CA THR A 164 -15.58 2.05 14.89
C THR A 164 -16.33 1.17 13.88
N LEU A 165 -16.49 -0.12 14.19
CA LEU A 165 -17.22 -1.06 13.35
C LEU A 165 -18.68 -0.64 13.18
N GLY A 166 -19.32 -0.10 14.22
CA GLY A 166 -20.70 0.38 14.18
C GLY A 166 -20.93 1.60 13.27
N GLN A 167 -19.87 2.33 12.90
CA GLN A 167 -19.96 3.45 11.96
C GLN A 167 -19.96 3.02 10.50
N VAL A 168 -19.63 1.76 10.20
CA VAL A 168 -19.60 1.22 8.84
C VAL A 168 -21.05 1.01 8.38
N GLN A 169 -21.54 1.91 7.52
CA GLN A 169 -22.93 1.90 7.03
C GLN A 169 -23.14 1.01 5.79
N ALA A 170 -22.06 0.55 5.17
CA ALA A 170 -22.08 -0.29 3.97
C ALA A 170 -22.25 -1.79 4.33
N MET A 171 -22.03 -2.68 3.36
CA MET A 171 -22.15 -4.14 3.46
C MET A 171 -21.74 -4.70 4.84
N ASP A 172 -22.40 -5.78 5.30
CA ASP A 172 -22.15 -6.38 6.61
C ASP A 172 -20.64 -6.67 6.83
N PRO A 173 -19.93 -5.83 7.62
CA PRO A 173 -18.49 -5.90 7.73
C PRO A 173 -18.04 -7.20 8.41
N SER A 174 -18.94 -7.86 9.16
CA SER A 174 -18.68 -9.15 9.80
C SER A 174 -18.31 -10.25 8.82
N GLN A 175 -18.74 -10.15 7.56
CA GLN A 175 -18.41 -11.14 6.52
C GLN A 175 -16.99 -10.98 5.99
N LEU A 176 -16.44 -9.77 5.99
CA LEU A 176 -15.08 -9.49 5.51
C LEU A 176 -14.03 -9.62 6.61
N LEU A 177 -14.37 -9.33 7.86
CA LEU A 177 -13.40 -9.33 8.96
C LEU A 177 -12.58 -10.63 9.06
N PRO A 178 -13.16 -11.85 8.93
CA PRO A 178 -12.36 -13.08 8.96
C PRO A 178 -11.29 -13.10 7.86
N ALA A 179 -11.65 -12.72 6.63
CA ALA A 179 -10.71 -12.69 5.51
C ALA A 179 -9.60 -11.64 5.74
N LEU A 180 -9.94 -10.46 6.27
CA LEU A 180 -8.94 -9.42 6.58
C LEU A 180 -7.96 -9.86 7.67
N ILE A 181 -8.44 -10.59 8.69
CA ILE A 181 -7.59 -11.14 9.76
C ILE A 181 -6.71 -12.27 9.22
N GLU A 182 -7.27 -13.21 8.46
CA GLU A 182 -6.52 -14.33 7.86
C GLU A 182 -5.44 -13.83 6.89
N GLN A 183 -5.76 -12.79 6.12
CA GLN A 183 -4.81 -12.10 5.27
C GLN A 183 -3.90 -11.14 6.04
N GLY A 184 -3.88 -11.15 7.37
CA GLY A 184 -2.98 -10.36 8.21
C GLY A 184 -3.01 -8.85 7.92
N LEU A 185 -4.16 -8.33 7.50
CA LEU A 185 -4.41 -6.90 7.27
C LEU A 185 -4.76 -6.19 8.58
N LEU A 186 -5.25 -6.95 9.56
CA LEU A 186 -5.57 -6.49 10.91
C LEU A 186 -4.71 -7.26 11.92
N CYS A 187 -4.17 -6.56 12.92
CA CYS A 187 -3.32 -7.16 13.95
C CYS A 187 -3.92 -7.09 15.36
N GLY A 188 -5.01 -6.37 15.55
CA GLY A 188 -5.67 -6.26 16.85
C GLY A 188 -6.94 -5.43 16.77
N PHE A 189 -7.48 -5.13 17.95
CA PHE A 189 -8.65 -4.27 18.09
C PHE A 189 -8.65 -3.63 19.47
N THR A 190 -9.42 -2.57 19.62
CA THR A 190 -9.71 -1.89 20.89
C THR A 190 -11.18 -1.52 20.95
N LEU A 191 -11.69 -1.14 22.12
CA LEU A 191 -13.02 -0.56 22.26
C LEU A 191 -12.89 0.96 22.31
N ALA A 192 -13.68 1.65 21.49
CA ALA A 192 -13.87 3.09 21.62
C ALA A 192 -14.47 3.38 23.01
N ARG A 193 -13.89 4.36 23.71
CA ARG A 193 -14.36 4.80 25.02
C ARG A 193 -15.36 5.93 24.92
#